data_AF-A0A315T8K3-F1
#
_entry.id   AF-A0A315T8K3-F1
#
_cell.length_a   1.000
_cell.length_b   1.000
_cell.length_c   1.000
_cell.angle_alpha   90.00
_cell.angle_beta   90.00
_cell.angle_gamma   90.00
#
_symmetry.space_group_name_H-M   'P 1'
#
loop_
_entity.id
_entity.type
_entity.pdbx_description
1 polymer ?
#
loop_
_entity_poly.entity_id
_entity_poly.type
_entity_poly.pdbx_seq_one_letter_code
_entity_poly.pdbx_strand_id
1 'polypeptide(L)'
;MKDLALSPFSKRICLDVTFFLTLLLGLVLVYHLGFHAMVDRFDAAPERLRDYTFPVWGRMPWFEHGFLTFLNPDAYAQHEAYANHSTLYLIFMRGLFLLQEWVPSLPPRTTAAILAMLASLGAMWFTIRRQLAISNDGRNYLLVLAALLYFLTLPNFWISLGKFNVDNGFVFVFPVLLMTSILLERDDAKGKTFWICALSLCLVMPMAGALFSMFMLAMTLLVNPSDRHRLKVCGVLMAVSVAAYLQPVLVAKVLGFSSQNSTWLFRSGLDGDMRFFGNFIDSVVAPQFNRPWYMIALPATVLLLQFACCWRVSGAILPPPGQSDGMQGIPYAFSVYLLMLLFWPQAVSIHPYLYDALLIGPLVSWVAINFATRAVFAKHFVLWLLLFAFLIQFNLTKIAQAGHCTDCYYPAWGMLGSRAG
;
A
#
# COMPACT_ATOMS: atom_id res chain seq x y z
N MET A 1 44.90 8.64 1.84
CA MET A 1 44.32 7.47 2.54
C MET A 1 44.04 6.42 1.48
N LYS A 2 44.65 5.23 1.56
CA LYS A 2 44.33 4.11 0.67
C LYS A 2 42.97 3.58 1.13
N ASP A 3 41.93 3.76 0.32
CA ASP A 3 40.63 3.17 0.57
C ASP A 3 40.80 1.65 0.63
N LEU A 4 40.60 1.08 1.82
CA LEU A 4 40.39 -0.35 2.01
C LEU A 4 39.09 -0.72 1.28
N ALA A 5 39.20 -0.99 -0.01
CA ALA A 5 38.10 -1.41 -0.84
C ALA A 5 37.55 -2.73 -0.28
N LEU A 6 36.44 -2.65 0.42
CA LEU A 6 35.70 -3.83 0.87
C LEU A 6 35.39 -4.72 -0.33
N SER A 7 35.52 -6.03 -0.14
CA SER A 7 35.09 -6.97 -1.17
C SER A 7 33.62 -6.73 -1.52
N PRO A 8 33.18 -6.95 -2.78
CA PRO A 8 31.78 -6.74 -3.18
C PRO A 8 30.79 -7.52 -2.31
N PHE A 9 31.20 -8.68 -1.78
CA PHE A 9 30.43 -9.49 -0.85
C PHE A 9 30.29 -8.82 0.52
N SER A 10 31.39 -8.34 1.10
CA SER A 10 31.39 -7.60 2.38
C SER A 10 30.55 -6.32 2.31
N LYS A 11 30.58 -5.62 1.16
CA LYS A 11 29.76 -4.43 0.91
C LYS A 11 28.26 -4.77 0.95
N ARG A 12 27.82 -5.83 0.25
CA ARG A 12 26.41 -6.26 0.27
C ARG A 12 25.89 -6.58 1.66
N ILE A 13 26.66 -7.35 2.44
CA ILE A 13 26.30 -7.69 3.82
C ILE A 13 26.15 -6.42 4.66
N CYS A 14 27.10 -5.49 4.56
CA CYS A 14 27.03 -4.22 5.29
C CYS A 14 25.78 -3.40 4.93
N LEU A 15 25.41 -3.36 3.64
CA LEU A 15 24.20 -2.68 3.17
C LEU A 15 22.93 -3.31 3.74
N ASP A 16 22.84 -4.64 3.71
CA ASP A 16 21.67 -5.38 4.21
C ASP A 16 21.54 -5.25 5.75
N VAL A 17 22.66 -5.33 6.48
CA VAL A 17 22.68 -5.16 7.95
C VAL A 17 22.28 -3.75 8.35
N THR A 18 22.85 -2.74 7.72
CA THR A 18 22.54 -1.35 8.06
C THR A 18 21.11 -0.99 7.67
N PHE A 19 20.59 -1.53 6.56
CA PHE A 19 19.16 -1.45 6.22
C PHE A 19 18.30 -2.07 7.32
N PHE A 20 18.58 -3.31 7.73
CA PHE A 20 17.83 -4.00 8.78
C PHE A 20 17.83 -3.23 10.11
N LEU A 21 18.99 -2.72 10.54
CA LEU A 21 19.10 -1.91 11.76
C LEU A 21 18.30 -0.61 11.66
N THR A 22 18.35 0.06 10.50
CA THR A 22 17.57 1.29 10.25
C THR A 22 16.06 1.01 10.35
N LEU A 23 15.62 -0.10 9.77
CA LEU A 23 14.22 -0.51 9.84
C LEU A 23 13.79 -0.85 11.27
N LEU A 24 14.59 -1.62 11.99
CA LEU A 24 14.29 -2.02 13.36
C LEU A 24 14.16 -0.80 14.26
N LEU A 25 15.15 0.11 14.24
CA LEU A 25 15.11 1.33 15.03
C LEU A 25 13.94 2.23 14.64
N GLY A 26 13.67 2.40 13.34
CA GLY A 26 12.54 3.19 12.87
C GLY A 26 11.18 2.62 13.29
N LEU A 27 11.00 1.30 13.24
CA LEU A 27 9.79 0.62 13.71
C LEU A 27 9.60 0.79 15.22
N VAL A 28 10.67 0.61 16.01
CA VAL A 28 10.65 0.83 17.46
C VAL A 28 10.24 2.27 17.78
N LEU A 29 10.81 3.25 17.09
CA LEU A 29 10.47 4.67 17.28
C LEU A 29 8.99 4.94 16.95
N VAL A 30 8.52 4.52 15.78
CA VAL A 30 7.11 4.75 15.39
C VAL A 30 6.13 4.08 16.35
N TYR A 31 6.44 2.84 16.75
CA TYR A 31 5.64 2.06 17.68
C TYR A 31 5.47 2.80 19.02
N HIS A 32 6.59 3.15 19.66
CA HIS A 32 6.57 3.76 20.99
C HIS A 32 6.16 5.23 21.00
N LEU A 33 6.40 5.98 19.92
CA LEU A 33 6.06 7.40 19.89
C LEU A 33 4.55 7.65 19.79
N GLY A 34 3.78 6.77 19.14
CA GLY A 34 2.34 6.99 19.07
C GLY A 34 1.51 5.85 18.50
N PHE A 35 2.07 4.97 17.67
CA PHE A 35 1.27 3.91 17.06
C PHE A 35 0.69 2.94 18.09
N HIS A 36 1.46 2.52 19.10
CA HIS A 36 0.96 1.67 20.20
C HIS A 36 -0.23 2.30 20.93
N ALA A 37 -0.12 3.58 21.30
CA ALA A 37 -1.20 4.29 21.99
C ALA A 37 -2.48 4.43 21.16
N MET A 38 -2.35 4.52 19.82
CA MET A 38 -3.52 4.46 18.93
C MET A 38 -4.15 3.07 18.95
N VAL A 39 -3.34 2.01 18.80
CA VAL A 39 -3.82 0.62 18.82
C VAL A 39 -4.54 0.30 20.12
N ASP A 40 -3.94 0.56 21.27
CA ASP A 40 -4.54 0.28 22.60
C ASP A 40 -5.92 0.92 22.75
N ARG A 41 -6.07 2.15 22.25
CA ARG A 41 -7.34 2.88 22.32
C ARG A 41 -8.42 2.25 21.44
N PHE A 42 -8.09 1.89 20.21
CA PHE A 42 -9.07 1.36 19.25
C PHE A 42 -9.36 -0.12 19.49
N ASP A 43 -8.41 -0.88 20.01
CA ASP A 43 -8.61 -2.29 20.37
C ASP A 43 -9.52 -2.46 21.59
N ALA A 44 -9.71 -1.40 22.39
CA ALA A 44 -10.67 -1.35 23.50
C ALA A 44 -12.14 -1.32 23.02
N ALA A 45 -12.39 -1.04 21.75
CA ALA A 45 -13.72 -1.11 21.14
C ALA A 45 -13.90 -2.44 20.38
N PRO A 46 -15.16 -2.90 20.21
CA PRO A 46 -15.43 -4.07 19.38
C PRO A 46 -14.98 -3.86 17.92
N GLU A 47 -14.27 -4.84 17.38
CA GLU A 47 -13.71 -4.85 16.04
C GLU A 47 -14.38 -5.92 15.16
N ARG A 48 -14.80 -5.52 13.96
CA ARG A 48 -15.69 -6.33 13.09
C ARG A 48 -15.19 -7.75 12.82
N LEU A 49 -13.90 -7.89 12.49
CA LEU A 49 -13.33 -9.20 12.19
C LEU A 49 -13.11 -10.02 13.47
N ARG A 50 -12.44 -9.41 14.46
CA ARG A 50 -12.04 -10.03 15.73
C ARG A 50 -13.23 -10.48 16.57
N ASP A 51 -14.23 -9.61 16.73
CA ASP A 51 -15.28 -9.79 17.74
C ASP A 51 -16.61 -10.31 17.15
N TYR A 52 -16.80 -10.20 15.83
CA TYR A 52 -18.03 -10.68 15.17
C TYR A 52 -17.76 -11.79 14.16
N THR A 53 -16.87 -11.59 13.19
CA THR A 53 -16.65 -12.57 12.11
C THR A 53 -15.96 -13.85 12.60
N PHE A 54 -14.79 -13.75 13.22
CA PHE A 54 -14.03 -14.95 13.63
C PHE A 54 -14.70 -15.76 14.74
N PRO A 55 -15.43 -15.17 15.70
CA PRO A 55 -16.22 -15.93 16.65
C PRO A 55 -17.34 -16.74 16.00
N VAL A 56 -17.93 -16.27 14.90
CA VAL A 56 -18.87 -17.08 14.09
C VAL A 56 -18.14 -18.24 13.44
N TRP A 57 -16.97 -18.00 12.81
CA TRP A 57 -16.16 -19.05 12.19
C TRP A 57 -15.62 -20.09 13.18
N GLY A 58 -15.49 -19.73 14.46
CA GLY A 58 -15.09 -20.64 15.53
C GLY A 58 -16.25 -21.50 16.05
N ARG A 59 -17.50 -21.02 15.94
CA ARG A 59 -18.70 -21.68 16.49
C ARG A 59 -19.48 -22.47 15.45
N MET A 60 -19.52 -22.00 14.21
CA MET A 60 -20.26 -22.63 13.11
C MET A 60 -19.30 -23.41 12.20
N PRO A 61 -19.73 -24.52 11.60
CA PRO A 61 -18.90 -25.25 10.66
C PRO A 61 -18.67 -24.44 9.36
N TRP A 62 -17.55 -24.73 8.68
CA TRP A 62 -17.11 -23.95 7.52
C TRP A 62 -18.12 -23.90 6.36
N PHE A 63 -18.95 -24.94 6.21
CA PHE A 63 -19.97 -25.01 5.18
C PHE A 63 -21.19 -24.11 5.47
N GLU A 64 -21.42 -23.69 6.71
CA GLU A 64 -22.52 -22.80 7.08
C GLU A 64 -22.17 -21.33 6.95
N HIS A 65 -20.91 -20.96 7.25
CA HIS A 65 -20.48 -19.56 7.15
C HIS A 65 -19.72 -19.25 5.85
N GLY A 66 -19.26 -20.27 5.11
CA GLY A 66 -18.69 -20.12 3.76
C GLY A 66 -17.47 -19.17 3.66
N PHE A 67 -16.78 -18.93 4.78
CA PHE A 67 -15.75 -17.89 4.91
C PHE A 67 -16.24 -16.45 4.59
N LEU A 68 -17.51 -16.17 4.85
CA LEU A 68 -18.11 -14.84 4.73
C LEU A 68 -17.78 -13.95 5.95
N THR A 69 -17.93 -12.63 5.77
CA THR A 69 -17.69 -11.63 6.82
C THR A 69 -19.01 -11.15 7.44
N PHE A 70 -19.00 -10.95 8.76
CA PHE A 70 -20.14 -10.47 9.54
C PHE A 70 -19.74 -9.18 10.28
N LEU A 71 -20.41 -8.07 9.97
CA LEU A 71 -19.97 -6.73 10.40
C LEU A 71 -20.55 -6.28 11.74
N ASN A 72 -21.51 -7.03 12.29
CA ASN A 72 -22.14 -6.77 13.57
C ASN A 72 -22.51 -8.11 14.26
N PRO A 73 -22.85 -8.11 15.56
CA PRO A 73 -23.12 -9.34 16.32
C PRO A 73 -24.26 -10.20 15.77
N ASP A 74 -25.29 -9.57 15.20
CA ASP A 74 -26.54 -10.24 14.80
C ASP A 74 -26.56 -10.63 13.31
N ALA A 75 -25.59 -10.17 12.52
CA ALA A 75 -25.55 -10.32 11.07
C ALA A 75 -25.66 -11.78 10.62
N TYR A 76 -25.01 -12.71 11.32
CA TYR A 76 -25.13 -14.14 11.00
C TYR A 76 -26.56 -14.65 11.19
N ALA A 77 -27.21 -14.33 12.33
CA ALA A 77 -28.57 -14.75 12.62
C ALA A 77 -29.59 -14.11 11.66
N GLN A 78 -29.34 -12.87 11.25
CA GLN A 78 -30.15 -12.12 10.28
C GLN A 78 -29.91 -12.54 8.82
N HIS A 79 -29.01 -13.50 8.58
CA HIS A 79 -28.60 -13.91 7.23
C HIS A 79 -28.09 -12.72 6.40
N GLU A 80 -27.27 -11.87 7.02
CA GLU A 80 -26.60 -10.74 6.42
C GLU A 80 -25.08 -10.97 6.39
N ALA A 81 -24.49 -10.92 5.20
CA ALA A 81 -23.05 -11.10 5.02
C ALA A 81 -22.44 -9.96 4.21
N TYR A 82 -21.20 -9.61 4.55
CA TYR A 82 -20.38 -8.71 3.77
C TYR A 82 -19.46 -9.51 2.85
N ALA A 83 -19.70 -9.39 1.54
CA ALA A 83 -19.09 -10.26 0.52
C ALA A 83 -18.00 -9.56 -0.33
N ASN A 84 -17.35 -8.51 0.20
CA ASN A 84 -16.29 -7.79 -0.55
C ASN A 84 -14.86 -8.19 -0.17
N HIS A 85 -14.65 -8.89 0.93
CA HIS A 85 -13.31 -9.36 1.28
C HIS A 85 -12.97 -10.63 0.50
N SER A 86 -11.72 -10.74 0.06
CA SER A 86 -11.23 -12.00 -0.48
C SER A 86 -11.06 -13.02 0.64
N THR A 87 -11.42 -14.27 0.38
CA THR A 87 -11.26 -15.35 1.37
C THR A 87 -9.79 -15.53 1.79
N LEU A 88 -8.83 -15.36 0.86
CA LEU A 88 -7.41 -15.49 1.20
C LEU A 88 -6.96 -14.41 2.20
N TYR A 89 -7.42 -13.17 2.02
CA TYR A 89 -7.15 -12.10 2.98
C TYR A 89 -7.78 -12.39 4.35
N LEU A 90 -9.02 -12.89 4.38
CA LEU A 90 -9.69 -13.23 5.64
C LEU A 90 -8.99 -14.39 6.37
N ILE A 91 -8.50 -15.40 5.64
CA ILE A 91 -7.70 -16.48 6.23
C ILE A 91 -6.41 -15.93 6.84
N PHE A 92 -5.72 -15.02 6.14
CA PHE A 92 -4.55 -14.35 6.67
C PHE A 92 -4.87 -13.58 7.96
N MET A 93 -5.93 -12.78 7.97
CA MET A 93 -6.37 -12.03 9.17
C MET A 93 -6.78 -12.96 10.31
N ARG A 94 -7.40 -14.10 10.03
CA ARG A 94 -7.68 -15.13 11.04
C ARG A 94 -6.39 -15.68 11.64
N GLY A 95 -5.36 -15.91 10.83
CA GLY A 95 -4.04 -16.31 11.31
C GLY A 95 -3.44 -15.29 12.29
N LEU A 96 -3.58 -14.00 12.01
CA LEU A 96 -3.16 -12.93 12.93
C LEU A 96 -3.99 -12.91 14.22
N PHE A 97 -5.29 -13.17 14.12
CA PHE A 97 -6.16 -13.30 15.29
C PHE A 97 -5.74 -14.49 16.18
N LEU A 98 -5.50 -15.67 15.60
CA LEU A 98 -4.98 -16.82 16.35
C LEU A 98 -3.61 -16.55 16.96
N LEU A 99 -2.76 -15.77 16.28
CA LEU A 99 -1.49 -15.31 16.85
C LEU A 99 -1.70 -14.41 18.07
N GLN A 100 -2.70 -13.53 18.06
CA GLN A 100 -3.06 -12.71 19.23
C GLN A 100 -3.54 -13.58 20.39
N GLU A 101 -4.36 -14.62 20.14
CA GLU A 101 -4.78 -15.54 21.20
C GLU A 101 -3.58 -16.24 21.87
N TRP A 102 -2.52 -16.53 21.10
CA TRP A 102 -1.29 -17.11 21.62
C TRP A 102 -0.37 -16.07 22.29
N VAL A 103 -0.29 -14.86 21.75
CA VAL A 103 0.55 -13.76 22.21
C VAL A 103 -0.30 -12.48 22.31
N PRO A 104 -0.97 -12.23 23.46
CA PRO A 104 -1.94 -11.14 23.59
C PRO A 104 -1.38 -9.74 23.34
N SER A 105 -0.06 -9.54 23.45
CA SER A 105 0.62 -8.28 23.14
C SER A 105 0.76 -7.99 21.65
N LEU A 106 0.32 -8.90 20.78
CA LEU A 106 0.40 -8.79 19.32
C LEU A 106 -0.99 -8.75 18.68
N PRO A 107 -1.75 -7.65 18.83
CA PRO A 107 -3.05 -7.54 18.19
C PRO A 107 -2.94 -7.57 16.66
N PRO A 108 -3.99 -8.03 15.93
CA PRO A 108 -4.03 -8.09 14.48
C PRO A 108 -3.68 -6.77 13.81
N ARG A 109 -4.08 -5.64 14.43
CA ARG A 109 -3.77 -4.29 13.97
C ARG A 109 -2.28 -4.00 13.94
N THR A 110 -1.59 -4.26 15.05
CA THR A 110 -0.14 -4.07 15.16
C THR A 110 0.60 -5.00 14.21
N THR A 111 0.27 -6.28 14.24
CA THR A 111 0.96 -7.29 13.43
C THR A 111 0.75 -7.06 11.94
N ALA A 112 -0.48 -6.77 11.50
CA ALA A 112 -0.78 -6.46 10.10
C ALA A 112 -0.01 -5.21 9.62
N ALA A 113 0.00 -4.13 10.40
CA ALA A 113 0.68 -2.90 10.03
C ALA A 113 2.20 -3.09 9.90
N ILE A 114 2.83 -3.80 10.84
CA ILE A 114 4.26 -4.11 10.79
C ILE A 114 4.56 -4.99 9.58
N LEU A 115 3.77 -6.05 9.33
CA LEU A 115 3.98 -6.93 8.19
C LEU A 115 3.80 -6.21 6.85
N ALA A 116 2.78 -5.36 6.71
CA ALA A 116 2.55 -4.57 5.50
C ALA A 116 3.69 -3.57 5.23
N MET A 117 4.19 -2.90 6.28
CA MET A 117 5.33 -1.98 6.17
C MET A 117 6.62 -2.71 5.81
N LEU A 118 6.92 -3.83 6.47
CA LEU A 118 8.07 -4.67 6.16
C LEU A 118 8.02 -5.21 4.73
N ALA A 119 6.85 -5.66 4.26
CA ALA A 119 6.67 -6.11 2.89
C ALA A 119 6.91 -4.97 1.89
N SER A 120 6.42 -3.76 2.19
CA SER A 120 6.60 -2.56 1.35
C SER A 120 8.07 -2.16 1.25
N LEU A 121 8.76 -2.06 2.38
CA LEU A 121 10.20 -1.76 2.43
C LEU A 121 11.03 -2.88 1.78
N GLY A 122 10.63 -4.14 1.95
CA GLY A 122 11.26 -5.29 1.29
C GLY A 122 11.13 -5.23 -0.22
N ALA A 123 9.95 -4.87 -0.74
CA ALA A 123 9.72 -4.67 -2.18
C ALA A 123 10.58 -3.51 -2.74
N MET A 124 10.62 -2.39 -2.03
CA MET A 124 11.49 -1.26 -2.38
C MET A 124 12.97 -1.65 -2.35
N TRP A 125 13.42 -2.36 -1.31
CA TRP A 125 14.80 -2.83 -1.18
C TRP A 125 15.19 -3.79 -2.30
N PHE A 126 14.32 -4.77 -2.62
CA PHE A 126 14.52 -5.69 -3.73
C PHE A 126 14.78 -4.96 -5.04
N THR A 127 14.07 -3.86 -5.26
CA THR A 127 14.18 -3.02 -6.46
C THR A 127 15.52 -2.30 -6.55
N ILE A 128 15.97 -1.71 -5.45
CA ILE A 128 17.10 -0.78 -5.45
C ILE A 128 18.44 -1.42 -5.08
N ARG A 129 18.45 -2.56 -4.36
CA ARG A 129 19.67 -3.17 -3.83
C ARG A 129 20.73 -3.51 -4.88
N ARG A 130 20.30 -3.91 -6.09
CA ARG A 130 21.22 -4.24 -7.20
C ARG A 130 21.97 -2.98 -7.65
N GLN A 131 21.26 -1.86 -7.76
CA GLN A 131 21.84 -0.59 -8.19
C GLN A 131 22.81 -0.04 -7.12
N LEU A 132 22.45 -0.16 -5.85
CA LEU A 132 23.31 0.21 -4.73
C LEU A 132 24.59 -0.62 -4.64
N ALA A 133 24.51 -1.92 -4.90
CA ALA A 133 25.69 -2.78 -4.89
C ALA A 133 26.73 -2.36 -5.95
N ILE A 134 26.25 -1.91 -7.12
CA ILE A 134 27.08 -1.45 -8.24
C ILE A 134 27.61 -0.02 -7.99
N SER A 135 26.83 0.85 -7.34
CA SER A 135 27.24 2.22 -7.01
C SER A 135 28.37 2.24 -5.99
N ASN A 136 29.49 2.90 -6.28
CA ASN A 136 30.60 3.09 -5.32
C ASN A 136 30.47 4.33 -4.44
N ASP A 137 29.40 5.12 -4.62
CA ASP A 137 29.18 6.32 -3.81
C ASP A 137 28.34 6.02 -2.56
N GLY A 138 28.97 6.08 -1.39
CA GLY A 138 28.31 5.89 -0.09
C GLY A 138 27.23 6.94 0.22
N ARG A 139 27.28 8.11 -0.43
CA ARG A 139 26.27 9.15 -0.27
C ARG A 139 24.90 8.70 -0.79
N ASN A 140 24.87 8.06 -1.96
CA ASN A 140 23.63 7.52 -2.53
C ASN A 140 23.00 6.49 -1.60
N TYR A 141 23.83 5.65 -0.97
CA TYR A 141 23.34 4.66 -0.02
C TYR A 141 22.63 5.32 1.17
N LEU A 142 23.25 6.33 1.78
CA LEU A 142 22.65 7.00 2.92
C LEU A 142 21.38 7.80 2.52
N LEU A 143 21.33 8.39 1.31
CA LEU A 143 20.12 9.01 0.79
C LEU A 143 18.99 8.00 0.59
N VAL A 144 19.30 6.80 0.12
CA VAL A 144 18.32 5.73 0.00
C VAL A 144 17.83 5.25 1.37
N LEU A 145 18.71 5.08 2.36
CA LEU A 145 18.29 4.78 3.73
C LEU A 145 17.40 5.87 4.31
N ALA A 146 17.74 7.15 4.10
CA ALA A 146 16.93 8.27 4.53
C ALA A 146 15.56 8.29 3.84
N ALA A 147 15.49 7.98 2.54
CA ALA A 147 14.23 7.86 1.80
C ALA A 147 13.37 6.69 2.29
N LEU A 148 13.98 5.54 2.61
CA LEU A 148 13.29 4.39 3.20
C LEU A 148 12.80 4.68 4.61
N LEU A 149 13.58 5.40 5.42
CA LEU A 149 13.16 5.84 6.75
C LEU A 149 12.05 6.91 6.67
N TYR A 150 12.08 7.78 5.67
CA TYR A 150 10.98 8.69 5.36
C TYR A 150 9.71 7.93 5.00
N PHE A 151 9.80 6.88 4.17
CA PHE A 151 8.67 5.99 3.86
C PHE A 151 8.14 5.29 5.12
N LEU A 152 9.04 4.70 5.91
CA LEU A 152 8.72 4.02 7.17
C LEU A 152 8.03 4.95 8.17
N THR A 153 8.30 6.24 8.13
CA THR A 153 7.69 7.21 9.06
C THR A 153 6.46 7.90 8.48
N LEU A 154 5.96 7.53 7.29
CA LEU A 154 4.79 8.19 6.72
C LEU A 154 3.58 8.17 7.67
N PRO A 155 3.10 9.36 8.13
CA PRO A 155 2.07 9.42 9.15
C PRO A 155 0.74 8.86 8.65
N ASN A 156 0.43 8.99 7.35
CA ASN A 156 -0.83 8.47 6.81
C ASN A 156 -0.96 6.95 7.03
N PHE A 157 0.14 6.20 6.95
CA PHE A 157 0.12 4.75 7.01
C PHE A 157 -0.21 4.30 8.43
N TRP A 158 0.54 4.81 9.40
CA TRP A 158 0.40 4.44 10.81
C TRP A 158 -0.86 5.00 11.44
N ILE A 159 -1.24 6.23 11.13
CA ILE A 159 -2.47 6.82 11.65
C ILE A 159 -3.68 6.08 11.04
N SER A 160 -3.64 5.77 9.74
CA SER A 160 -4.77 5.08 9.12
C SER A 160 -4.96 3.67 9.68
N LEU A 161 -3.88 2.89 9.82
CA LEU A 161 -3.97 1.55 10.39
C LEU A 161 -4.18 1.56 11.92
N GLY A 162 -3.72 2.60 12.60
CA GLY A 162 -3.93 2.77 14.05
C GLY A 162 -5.37 3.13 14.38
N LYS A 163 -6.03 3.95 13.55
CA LYS A 163 -7.39 4.45 13.79
C LYS A 163 -8.49 3.68 13.07
N PHE A 164 -8.26 3.26 11.83
CA PHE A 164 -9.30 2.64 11.00
C PHE A 164 -9.16 1.12 10.98
N ASN A 165 -10.25 0.44 10.64
CA ASN A 165 -10.40 -1.01 10.72
C ASN A 165 -9.19 -1.81 10.18
N VAL A 166 -8.87 -2.89 10.90
CA VAL A 166 -7.96 -3.96 10.46
C VAL A 166 -8.41 -4.70 9.20
N ASP A 167 -9.64 -4.47 8.72
CA ASP A 167 -10.19 -5.06 7.50
C ASP A 167 -9.67 -4.40 6.20
N ASN A 168 -8.75 -3.44 6.32
CA ASN A 168 -8.09 -2.79 5.20
C ASN A 168 -7.03 -3.68 4.53
N GLY A 169 -7.43 -4.44 3.52
CA GLY A 169 -6.51 -5.24 2.69
C GLY A 169 -5.59 -4.42 1.76
N PHE A 170 -5.88 -3.14 1.51
CA PHE A 170 -5.17 -2.33 0.50
C PHE A 170 -3.70 -2.06 0.86
N VAL A 171 -3.35 -2.05 2.14
CA VAL A 171 -1.95 -1.87 2.58
C VAL A 171 -1.05 -3.04 2.15
N PHE A 172 -1.61 -4.23 1.98
CA PHE A 172 -0.89 -5.41 1.45
C PHE A 172 -0.87 -5.45 -0.08
N VAL A 173 -1.74 -4.70 -0.75
CA VAL A 173 -1.77 -4.62 -2.21
C VAL A 173 -0.53 -3.92 -2.72
N PHE A 174 -0.15 -2.80 -2.11
CA PHE A 174 0.99 -2.00 -2.56
C PHE A 174 2.31 -2.78 -2.74
N PRO A 175 2.83 -3.53 -1.75
CA PRO A 175 4.09 -4.26 -1.91
C PRO A 175 4.02 -5.31 -3.03
N VAL A 176 2.92 -6.05 -3.12
CA VAL A 176 2.73 -7.08 -4.15
C VAL A 176 2.60 -6.45 -5.53
N LEU A 177 1.88 -5.33 -5.63
CA LEU A 177 1.71 -4.56 -6.85
C LEU A 177 3.05 -3.97 -7.33
N LEU A 178 3.85 -3.38 -6.44
CA LEU A 178 5.17 -2.85 -6.76
C LEU A 178 6.08 -3.96 -7.29
N MET A 179 6.15 -5.09 -6.59
CA MET A 179 6.94 -6.26 -7.02
C MET A 179 6.48 -6.79 -8.38
N THR A 180 5.18 -6.97 -8.56
CA THR A 180 4.60 -7.47 -9.83
C THR A 180 4.94 -6.52 -10.98
N SER A 181 4.81 -5.21 -10.76
CA SER A 181 5.08 -4.18 -11.77
C SER A 181 6.55 -4.17 -12.20
N ILE A 182 7.47 -4.34 -11.25
CA ILE A 182 8.91 -4.34 -11.53
C ILE A 182 9.34 -5.64 -12.20
N LEU A 183 8.78 -6.77 -11.79
CA LEU A 183 9.04 -8.06 -12.42
C LEU A 183 8.45 -8.15 -13.83
N LEU A 184 7.31 -7.49 -14.07
CA LEU A 184 6.72 -7.36 -15.40
C LEU A 184 7.70 -6.66 -16.35
N GLU A 185 8.23 -5.52 -15.96
CA GLU A 185 9.12 -4.73 -16.81
C GLU A 185 10.52 -5.35 -16.93
N ARG A 186 11.02 -6.01 -15.88
CA ARG A 186 12.33 -6.65 -15.91
C ARG A 186 12.35 -7.96 -16.70
N ASP A 187 11.35 -8.82 -16.51
CA ASP A 187 11.35 -10.21 -16.98
C ASP A 187 10.19 -10.53 -17.94
N ASP A 188 9.48 -9.51 -18.45
CA ASP A 188 8.43 -9.61 -19.47
C ASP A 188 7.31 -10.61 -19.12
N ALA A 189 6.92 -10.66 -17.84
CA ALA A 189 5.93 -11.59 -17.28
C ALA A 189 6.25 -13.09 -17.45
N LYS A 190 7.49 -13.48 -17.75
CA LYS A 190 7.88 -14.90 -17.96
C LYS A 190 8.33 -15.61 -16.68
N GLY A 191 8.79 -14.87 -15.69
CA GLY A 191 9.38 -15.44 -14.47
C GLY A 191 8.36 -16.09 -13.52
N LYS A 192 8.75 -17.19 -12.85
CA LYS A 192 7.96 -17.82 -11.77
C LYS A 192 7.60 -16.82 -10.67
N THR A 193 8.54 -15.95 -10.30
CA THR A 193 8.32 -14.93 -9.27
C THR A 193 7.24 -13.92 -9.68
N PHE A 194 7.19 -13.53 -10.97
CA PHE A 194 6.13 -12.66 -11.47
C PHE A 194 4.77 -13.31 -11.26
N TRP A 195 4.60 -14.58 -11.66
CA TRP A 195 3.33 -15.29 -11.51
C TRP A 195 2.90 -15.46 -10.06
N ILE A 196 3.83 -15.77 -9.15
CA ILE A 196 3.54 -15.84 -7.72
C ILE A 196 3.00 -14.49 -7.22
N CYS A 197 3.66 -13.38 -7.55
CA CYS A 197 3.23 -12.05 -7.13
C CYS A 197 1.90 -11.63 -7.78
N ALA A 198 1.75 -11.82 -9.09
CA ALA A 198 0.56 -11.45 -9.83
C ALA A 198 -0.68 -12.24 -9.39
N LEU A 199 -0.54 -13.56 -9.17
CA LEU A 199 -1.63 -14.38 -8.64
C LEU A 199 -1.94 -14.02 -7.18
N SER A 200 -0.92 -13.74 -6.35
CA SER A 200 -1.15 -13.25 -4.99
C SER A 200 -1.92 -11.94 -4.98
N LEU A 201 -1.62 -11.01 -5.90
CA LEU A 201 -2.37 -9.77 -6.08
C LEU A 201 -3.84 -10.05 -6.42
N CYS A 202 -4.09 -10.95 -7.37
CA CYS A 202 -5.44 -11.35 -7.79
C CYS A 202 -6.24 -12.05 -6.68
N LEU A 203 -5.57 -12.79 -5.79
CA LEU A 203 -6.25 -13.53 -4.72
C LEU A 203 -6.45 -12.68 -3.47
N VAL A 204 -5.50 -11.81 -3.10
CA VAL A 204 -5.59 -10.95 -1.91
C VAL A 204 -6.54 -9.78 -2.18
N MET A 205 -6.43 -9.13 -3.34
CA MET A 205 -7.31 -8.04 -3.74
C MET A 205 -7.70 -8.19 -5.21
N PRO A 206 -8.72 -9.01 -5.51
CA PRO A 206 -9.13 -9.30 -6.88
C PRO A 206 -9.41 -8.06 -7.72
N MET A 207 -10.00 -7.01 -7.12
CA MET A 207 -10.23 -5.74 -7.80
C MET A 207 -8.91 -5.08 -8.26
N ALA A 208 -7.87 -5.07 -7.42
CA ALA A 208 -6.58 -4.53 -7.81
C ALA A 208 -5.91 -5.37 -8.91
N GLY A 209 -6.03 -6.69 -8.86
CA GLY A 209 -5.55 -7.60 -9.90
C GLY A 209 -6.23 -7.36 -11.25
N ALA A 210 -7.54 -7.16 -11.26
CA ALA A 210 -8.31 -6.83 -12.46
C ALA A 210 -7.87 -5.49 -13.06
N LEU A 211 -7.73 -4.44 -12.25
CA LEU A 211 -7.30 -3.11 -12.72
C LEU A 211 -5.87 -3.11 -13.24
N PHE A 212 -4.96 -3.80 -12.55
CA PHE A 212 -3.59 -3.99 -13.03
C PHE A 212 -3.57 -4.68 -14.40
N SER A 213 -4.37 -5.75 -14.55
CA SER A 213 -4.50 -6.49 -15.81
C SER A 213 -5.13 -5.64 -16.92
N MET A 214 -6.09 -4.78 -16.58
CA MET A 214 -6.71 -3.84 -17.51
C MET A 214 -5.72 -2.81 -18.02
N PHE A 215 -4.92 -2.23 -17.12
CA PHE A 215 -3.87 -1.29 -17.51
C PHE A 215 -2.80 -1.97 -18.39
N MET A 216 -2.37 -3.17 -18.00
CA MET A 216 -1.42 -3.96 -18.78
C MET A 216 -1.98 -4.28 -20.17
N LEU A 217 -3.27 -4.60 -20.28
CA LEU A 217 -3.95 -4.84 -21.55
C LEU A 217 -3.94 -3.57 -22.41
N ALA A 218 -4.32 -2.43 -21.84
CA ALA A 218 -4.32 -1.14 -22.55
C ALA A 218 -2.90 -0.79 -23.05
N MET A 219 -1.89 -0.91 -22.20
CA MET A 219 -0.49 -0.67 -22.59
C MET A 219 -0.01 -1.64 -23.67
N THR A 220 -0.40 -2.91 -23.59
CA THR A 220 -0.05 -3.91 -24.62
C THR A 220 -0.71 -3.55 -25.95
N LEU A 221 -1.99 -3.18 -25.97
CA LEU A 221 -2.69 -2.81 -27.21
C LEU A 221 -2.18 -1.49 -27.82
N LEU A 222 -1.82 -0.51 -26.99
CA LEU A 222 -1.41 0.82 -27.45
C LEU A 222 0.07 0.91 -27.82
N VAL A 223 0.95 0.21 -27.09
CA VAL A 223 2.40 0.34 -27.25
C VAL A 223 3.01 -0.88 -27.95
N ASN A 224 2.52 -2.09 -27.66
CA ASN A 224 3.12 -3.35 -28.14
C ASN A 224 2.06 -4.33 -28.67
N PRO A 225 1.26 -3.97 -29.71
CA PRO A 225 0.08 -4.74 -30.11
C PRO A 225 0.38 -6.16 -30.60
N SER A 226 1.64 -6.45 -30.96
CA SER A 226 2.09 -7.77 -31.39
C SER A 226 2.44 -8.71 -30.23
N ASP A 227 2.50 -8.23 -28.98
CA ASP A 227 2.88 -9.05 -27.82
C ASP A 227 1.72 -9.93 -27.34
N ARG A 228 1.55 -11.06 -28.04
CA ARG A 228 0.55 -12.07 -27.71
C ARG A 228 0.76 -12.70 -26.34
N HIS A 229 1.99 -12.70 -25.81
CA HIS A 229 2.27 -13.25 -24.50
C HIS A 229 1.65 -12.37 -23.42
N ARG A 230 1.92 -11.06 -23.42
CA ARG A 230 1.31 -10.11 -22.47
C ARG A 230 -0.21 -10.13 -22.56
N LEU A 231 -0.80 -10.21 -23.75
CA LEU A 231 -2.26 -10.34 -23.91
C LEU A 231 -2.82 -11.59 -23.20
N LYS A 232 -2.15 -12.74 -23.33
CA LYS A 232 -2.55 -13.97 -22.61
C LYS A 232 -2.44 -13.81 -21.11
N VAL A 233 -1.34 -13.21 -20.63
CA VAL A 233 -1.15 -12.94 -19.20
C VAL A 233 -2.28 -12.04 -18.67
N CYS A 234 -2.62 -10.96 -19.39
CA CYS A 234 -3.75 -10.09 -19.03
C CYS A 234 -5.05 -10.89 -18.90
N GLY A 235 -5.35 -11.72 -19.91
CA GLY A 235 -6.56 -12.54 -19.91
C GLY A 235 -6.64 -13.50 -18.74
N VAL A 236 -5.53 -14.18 -18.42
CA VAL A 236 -5.46 -15.10 -17.27
C VAL A 236 -5.66 -14.36 -15.96
N LEU A 237 -4.92 -13.28 -15.72
CA LEU A 237 -5.00 -12.53 -14.46
C LEU A 237 -6.38 -11.87 -14.28
N MET A 238 -6.99 -11.39 -15.36
CA MET A 238 -8.36 -10.88 -15.36
C MET A 238 -9.36 -11.98 -15.00
N ALA A 239 -9.27 -13.14 -15.63
CA ALA A 239 -10.16 -14.27 -15.35
C ALA A 239 -10.05 -14.74 -13.89
N VAL A 240 -8.83 -14.89 -13.37
CA VAL A 240 -8.58 -15.25 -11.97
C VAL A 240 -9.15 -14.18 -11.02
N SER A 241 -8.93 -12.90 -11.32
CA SER A 241 -9.46 -11.80 -10.52
C SER A 241 -10.99 -11.79 -10.49
N VAL A 242 -11.65 -11.97 -11.63
CA VAL A 242 -13.12 -12.04 -11.69
C VAL A 242 -13.64 -13.25 -10.92
N ALA A 243 -13.04 -14.41 -11.08
CA ALA A 243 -13.43 -15.62 -10.34
C ALA A 243 -13.27 -15.44 -8.83
N ALA A 244 -12.14 -14.89 -8.38
CA ALA A 244 -11.86 -14.63 -6.96
C ALA A 244 -12.78 -13.54 -6.37
N TYR A 245 -13.14 -12.51 -7.15
CA TYR A 245 -14.08 -11.47 -6.74
C TYR A 245 -15.51 -12.01 -6.59
N LEU A 246 -15.96 -12.87 -7.53
CA LEU A 246 -17.31 -13.40 -7.53
C LEU A 246 -17.52 -14.51 -6.48
N GLN A 247 -16.45 -15.20 -6.07
CA GLN A 247 -16.53 -16.30 -5.12
C GLN A 247 -17.31 -15.97 -3.82
N PRO A 248 -16.98 -14.92 -3.04
CA PRO A 248 -17.73 -14.62 -1.80
C PRO A 248 -19.19 -14.24 -2.08
N VAL A 249 -19.47 -13.60 -3.22
CA VAL A 249 -20.84 -13.22 -3.62
C VAL A 249 -21.68 -14.45 -3.96
N LEU A 250 -21.10 -15.41 -4.69
CA LEU A 250 -21.76 -16.67 -5.04
C LEU A 250 -22.00 -17.52 -3.80
N VAL A 251 -21.01 -17.63 -2.91
CA VAL A 251 -21.14 -18.37 -1.65
C VAL A 251 -22.24 -17.76 -0.77
N ALA A 252 -22.29 -16.44 -0.62
CA ALA A 252 -23.36 -15.76 0.11
C ALA A 252 -24.74 -16.14 -0.42
N LYS A 253 -24.93 -16.11 -1.74
CA LYS A 253 -26.21 -16.48 -2.38
C LYS A 253 -26.57 -17.94 -2.18
N VAL A 254 -25.62 -18.85 -2.34
CA VAL A 254 -25.85 -20.30 -2.18
C VAL A 254 -26.26 -20.63 -0.74
N LEU A 255 -25.68 -19.93 0.25
CA LEU A 255 -25.97 -20.09 1.66
C LEU A 255 -27.18 -19.27 2.15
N GLY A 256 -27.86 -18.55 1.27
CA GLY A 256 -29.06 -17.78 1.61
C GLY A 256 -28.80 -16.45 2.33
N PHE A 257 -27.56 -15.93 2.31
CA PHE A 257 -27.23 -14.62 2.87
C PHE A 257 -27.54 -13.48 1.90
N SER A 258 -28.09 -12.40 2.44
CA SER A 258 -28.17 -11.09 1.78
C SER A 258 -26.83 -10.34 1.88
N SER A 259 -26.51 -9.52 0.88
CA SER A 259 -25.22 -8.81 0.79
C SER A 259 -25.34 -7.35 1.22
N GLN A 260 -24.63 -6.95 2.28
CA GLN A 260 -24.61 -5.55 2.78
C GLN A 260 -23.62 -4.62 2.05
N ASN A 261 -23.39 -4.85 0.77
CA ASN A 261 -22.40 -4.10 0.00
C ASN A 261 -23.02 -2.86 -0.64
N SER A 262 -22.32 -1.72 -0.58
CA SER A 262 -22.66 -0.58 -1.44
C SER A 262 -22.58 -1.01 -2.91
N THR A 263 -23.56 -0.58 -3.71
CA THR A 263 -23.63 -0.95 -5.13
C THR A 263 -22.44 -0.36 -5.90
N TRP A 264 -22.09 -0.99 -7.03
CA TRP A 264 -21.11 -0.42 -7.95
C TRP A 264 -21.51 0.98 -8.41
N LEU A 265 -22.81 1.17 -8.71
CA LEU A 265 -23.38 2.42 -9.18
C LEU A 265 -23.15 3.57 -8.19
N PHE A 266 -23.35 3.32 -6.89
CA PHE A 266 -23.03 4.25 -5.82
C PHE A 266 -21.53 4.52 -5.71
N ARG A 267 -20.69 3.48 -5.74
CA ARG A 267 -19.22 3.65 -5.62
C ARG A 267 -18.62 4.43 -6.80
N SER A 268 -19.25 4.37 -7.96
CA SER A 268 -18.86 5.12 -9.16
C SER A 268 -19.48 6.51 -9.24
N GLY A 269 -20.43 6.86 -8.36
CA GLY A 269 -21.23 8.10 -8.45
C GLY A 269 -22.17 8.14 -9.66
N LEU A 270 -22.48 6.98 -10.26
CA LEU A 270 -23.34 6.91 -11.44
C LEU A 270 -24.82 6.79 -11.08
N ASP A 271 -25.14 6.73 -9.79
CA ASP A 271 -26.50 6.83 -9.25
C ASP A 271 -26.96 8.28 -9.08
N GLY A 272 -26.11 9.25 -9.43
CA GLY A 272 -26.36 10.68 -9.30
C GLY A 272 -26.02 11.24 -7.92
N ASP A 273 -25.55 10.42 -6.98
CA ASP A 273 -25.20 10.86 -5.62
C ASP A 273 -23.79 11.48 -5.59
N MET A 274 -23.71 12.81 -5.77
CA MET A 274 -22.46 13.56 -5.69
C MET A 274 -22.17 14.12 -4.29
N ARG A 275 -22.86 13.67 -3.24
CA ARG A 275 -22.72 14.24 -1.88
C ARG A 275 -21.29 14.19 -1.34
N PHE A 276 -20.49 13.24 -1.81
CA PHE A 276 -19.17 12.95 -1.26
C PHE A 276 -18.02 13.49 -2.11
N PHE A 277 -18.25 14.04 -3.31
CA PHE A 277 -17.21 14.66 -4.13
C PHE A 277 -17.82 15.60 -5.18
N GLY A 278 -17.20 16.76 -5.41
CA GLY A 278 -17.62 17.68 -6.47
C GLY A 278 -17.10 17.26 -7.86
N ASN A 279 -15.91 16.66 -7.91
CA ASN A 279 -15.28 16.13 -9.11
C ASN A 279 -14.16 15.13 -8.75
N PHE A 280 -13.52 14.52 -9.77
CA PHE A 280 -12.43 13.57 -9.57
C PHE A 280 -11.24 14.14 -8.76
N ILE A 281 -10.91 15.42 -8.93
CA ILE A 281 -9.83 16.07 -8.17
C ILE A 281 -10.25 16.21 -6.71
N ASP A 282 -11.47 16.65 -6.44
CA ASP A 282 -12.01 16.83 -5.09
C ASP A 282 -11.99 15.51 -4.31
N SER A 283 -12.28 14.38 -4.95
CA SER A 283 -12.20 13.06 -4.30
C SER A 283 -10.80 12.73 -3.77
N VAL A 284 -9.76 13.43 -4.27
CA VAL A 284 -8.37 13.28 -3.82
C VAL A 284 -7.96 14.43 -2.89
N VAL A 285 -8.21 15.68 -3.25
CA VAL A 285 -7.66 16.83 -2.52
C VAL A 285 -8.55 17.30 -1.38
N ALA A 286 -9.86 17.02 -1.45
CA ALA A 286 -10.86 17.39 -0.48
C ALA A 286 -11.87 16.23 -0.26
N PRO A 287 -11.39 15.03 0.16
CA PRO A 287 -12.28 13.89 0.35
C PRO A 287 -13.22 14.11 1.54
N GLN A 288 -14.35 13.40 1.55
CA GLN A 288 -15.33 13.43 2.65
C GLN A 288 -14.66 13.17 4.00
N PHE A 289 -13.84 12.12 4.09
CA PHE A 289 -13.01 11.88 5.25
C PHE A 289 -11.73 12.69 5.11
N ASN A 290 -11.79 13.94 5.56
CA ASN A 290 -10.75 14.91 5.33
C ASN A 290 -9.38 14.38 5.79
N ARG A 291 -8.47 14.24 4.82
CA ARG A 291 -7.07 13.92 5.05
C ARG A 291 -6.25 15.20 4.94
N PRO A 292 -5.29 15.44 5.84
CA PRO A 292 -4.47 16.64 5.73
C PRO A 292 -3.71 16.69 4.40
N TRP A 293 -3.91 17.75 3.62
CA TRP A 293 -3.37 17.89 2.26
C TRP A 293 -1.84 17.69 2.19
N TYR A 294 -1.12 18.08 3.25
CA TYR A 294 0.33 17.93 3.33
C TYR A 294 0.80 16.47 3.29
N MET A 295 -0.06 15.50 3.63
CA MET A 295 0.27 14.06 3.54
C MET A 295 0.42 13.60 2.08
N ILE A 296 -0.18 14.31 1.13
CA ILE A 296 -0.01 14.07 -0.32
C ILE A 296 1.05 15.01 -0.89
N ALA A 297 0.94 16.29 -0.55
CA ALA A 297 1.77 17.31 -1.19
C ALA A 297 3.25 17.18 -0.85
N LEU A 298 3.62 16.75 0.36
CA LEU A 298 5.03 16.58 0.72
C LEU A 298 5.72 15.48 -0.13
N PRO A 299 5.21 14.23 -0.21
CA PRO A 299 5.74 13.22 -1.13
C PRO A 299 5.83 13.69 -2.58
N ALA A 300 4.76 14.33 -3.09
CA ALA A 300 4.73 14.85 -4.45
C ALA A 300 5.78 15.93 -4.67
N THR A 301 5.94 16.85 -3.72
CA THR A 301 6.93 17.93 -3.80
C THR A 301 8.35 17.40 -3.79
N VAL A 302 8.67 16.39 -2.95
CA VAL A 302 9.99 15.75 -2.95
C VAL A 302 10.31 15.16 -4.32
N LEU A 303 9.36 14.46 -4.94
CA LEU A 303 9.54 13.90 -6.29
C LEU A 303 9.69 15.01 -7.36
N LEU A 304 8.89 16.08 -7.29
CA LEU A 304 9.02 17.24 -8.18
C LEU A 304 10.37 17.94 -8.03
N LEU A 305 10.88 18.08 -6.80
CA LEU A 305 12.20 18.63 -6.53
C LEU A 305 13.31 17.74 -7.11
N GLN A 306 13.17 16.41 -7.03
CA GLN A 306 14.09 15.49 -7.68
C GLN A 306 14.08 15.65 -9.20
N PHE A 307 12.90 15.78 -9.82
CA PHE A 307 12.77 16.04 -11.25
C PHE A 307 13.38 17.39 -11.65
N ALA A 308 13.11 18.46 -10.90
CA ALA A 308 13.68 19.77 -11.14
C ALA A 308 15.22 19.78 -10.99
N CYS A 309 15.75 19.09 -9.98
CA CYS A 309 17.18 18.91 -9.80
C CYS A 309 17.80 18.15 -10.98
N CYS A 310 17.17 17.05 -11.41
CA CYS A 310 17.61 16.30 -12.58
C CYS A 310 17.59 17.17 -13.84
N TRP A 311 16.52 17.94 -14.07
CA TRP A 311 16.39 18.79 -15.24
C TRP A 311 17.47 19.88 -15.28
N ARG A 312 17.70 20.57 -14.17
CA ARG A 312 18.70 21.64 -14.06
C ARG A 312 20.13 21.14 -14.21
N VAL A 313 20.46 20.01 -13.61
CA VAL A 313 21.85 19.51 -13.59
C VAL A 313 22.17 18.63 -14.81
N SER A 314 21.17 17.99 -15.42
CA SER A 314 21.43 16.97 -16.44
C SER A 314 21.35 17.46 -17.87
N GLY A 315 20.75 18.61 -18.20
CA GLY A 315 20.80 19.19 -19.56
C GLY A 315 20.62 18.21 -20.75
N ALA A 316 19.86 17.11 -20.59
CA ALA A 316 19.73 15.96 -21.50
C ALA A 316 20.76 14.79 -21.42
N ILE A 317 21.35 14.47 -20.27
CA ILE A 317 22.06 13.18 -20.09
C ILE A 317 21.02 12.09 -19.82
N LEU A 318 20.65 11.37 -20.88
CA LEU A 318 19.90 10.12 -20.80
C LEU A 318 20.59 9.15 -19.83
N PRO A 319 19.85 8.38 -19.01
CA PRO A 319 20.46 7.33 -18.22
C PRO A 319 21.24 6.38 -19.15
N PRO A 320 22.42 5.89 -18.73
CA PRO A 320 23.17 4.94 -19.54
C PRO A 320 22.28 3.74 -19.91
N PRO A 321 22.36 3.21 -21.14
CA PRO A 321 21.60 2.05 -21.54
C PRO A 321 21.86 0.88 -20.56
N GLY A 322 20.79 0.35 -19.97
CA GLY A 322 20.84 -0.72 -18.95
C GLY A 322 20.66 -0.29 -17.48
N GLN A 323 20.48 1.01 -17.18
CA GLN A 323 20.18 1.50 -15.82
C GLN A 323 18.70 1.92 -15.59
N SER A 324 17.83 1.86 -16.61
CA SER A 324 16.44 2.35 -16.50
C SER A 324 15.42 1.36 -15.96
N ASP A 325 15.78 0.09 -15.76
CA ASP A 325 14.84 -1.02 -15.55
C ASP A 325 13.93 -0.82 -14.31
N GLY A 326 14.39 -0.11 -13.28
CA GLY A 326 13.62 0.09 -12.04
C GLY A 326 12.50 1.13 -12.14
N MET A 327 12.63 2.14 -13.02
CA MET A 327 11.64 3.22 -13.11
C MET A 327 10.42 2.85 -13.97
N GLN A 328 10.59 1.90 -14.89
CA GLN A 328 9.55 1.51 -15.85
C GLN A 328 8.36 0.81 -15.18
N GLY A 329 8.57 0.18 -14.01
CA GLY A 329 7.49 -0.45 -13.23
C GLY A 329 6.60 0.53 -12.45
N ILE A 330 7.06 1.75 -12.15
CA ILE A 330 6.30 2.69 -11.31
C ILE A 330 4.94 3.10 -11.93
N PRO A 331 4.82 3.38 -13.25
CA PRO A 331 3.54 3.65 -13.89
C PRO A 331 2.49 2.55 -13.64
N TYR A 332 2.87 1.27 -13.68
CA TYR A 332 1.95 0.17 -13.40
C TYR A 332 1.56 0.09 -11.92
N ALA A 333 2.47 0.43 -11.01
CA ALA A 333 2.13 0.50 -9.60
C ALA A 333 1.16 1.65 -9.29
N PHE A 334 1.29 2.77 -10.02
CA PHE A 334 0.41 3.93 -9.87
C PHE A 334 -0.93 3.77 -10.59
N SER A 335 -0.97 2.97 -11.66
CA SER A 335 -2.16 2.83 -12.51
C SER A 335 -3.36 2.25 -11.77
N VAL A 336 -3.15 1.36 -10.81
CA VAL A 336 -4.23 0.79 -10.01
C VAL A 336 -4.97 1.89 -9.25
N TYR A 337 -4.26 2.84 -8.64
CA TYR A 337 -4.90 3.98 -7.97
C TYR A 337 -5.64 4.87 -8.98
N LEU A 338 -5.03 5.18 -10.12
CA LEU A 338 -5.66 6.02 -11.16
C LEU A 338 -6.94 5.39 -11.73
N LEU A 339 -6.92 4.09 -11.98
CA LEU A 339 -8.11 3.36 -12.45
C LEU A 339 -9.15 3.23 -11.34
N MET A 340 -8.75 3.07 -10.08
CA MET A 340 -9.70 3.14 -8.96
C MET A 340 -10.37 4.51 -8.88
N LEU A 341 -9.60 5.59 -9.04
CA LEU A 341 -10.13 6.94 -9.09
C LEU A 341 -11.06 7.15 -10.27
N LEU A 342 -10.73 6.60 -11.44
CA LEU A 342 -11.55 6.71 -12.65
C LEU A 342 -12.88 5.97 -12.52
N PHE A 343 -12.88 4.73 -12.01
CA PHE A 343 -14.07 3.89 -11.95
C PHE A 343 -14.86 4.01 -10.64
N TRP A 344 -14.21 4.41 -9.54
CA TRP A 344 -14.81 4.53 -8.21
C TRP A 344 -14.36 5.79 -7.45
N PRO A 345 -14.53 7.00 -8.02
CA PRO A 345 -14.13 8.25 -7.37
C PRO A 345 -14.80 8.44 -6.00
N GLN A 346 -16.07 8.05 -5.87
CA GLN A 346 -16.82 8.17 -4.63
C GLN A 346 -16.24 7.28 -3.53
N ALA A 347 -15.83 6.05 -3.88
CA ALA A 347 -15.17 5.17 -2.92
C ALA A 347 -13.83 5.76 -2.44
N VAL A 348 -13.06 6.36 -3.34
CA VAL A 348 -11.81 7.06 -2.99
C VAL A 348 -12.07 8.25 -2.06
N SER A 349 -13.14 9.01 -2.30
CA SER A 349 -13.51 10.15 -1.45
C SER A 349 -14.03 9.75 -0.06
N ILE A 350 -14.83 8.68 0.01
CA ILE A 350 -15.38 8.20 1.28
C ILE A 350 -14.31 7.45 2.10
N HIS A 351 -13.35 6.80 1.45
CA HIS A 351 -12.35 5.98 2.16
C HIS A 351 -10.90 6.28 1.73
N PRO A 352 -10.44 7.54 1.77
CA PRO A 352 -9.11 7.91 1.29
C PRO A 352 -8.00 7.12 1.99
N TYR A 353 -8.17 6.84 3.29
CA TYR A 353 -7.25 6.06 4.12
C TYR A 353 -7.04 4.61 3.65
N LEU A 354 -7.98 4.03 2.87
CA LEU A 354 -7.80 2.72 2.25
C LEU A 354 -6.88 2.80 1.03
N TYR A 355 -7.08 3.83 0.18
CA TYR A 355 -6.41 3.94 -1.11
C TYR A 355 -5.06 4.67 -1.04
N ASP A 356 -4.79 5.34 0.08
CA ASP A 356 -3.60 6.15 0.33
C ASP A 356 -2.29 5.38 0.14
N ALA A 357 -2.25 4.08 0.46
CA ALA A 357 -1.09 3.23 0.20
C ALA A 357 -0.79 3.08 -1.30
N LEU A 358 -1.82 3.09 -2.15
CA LEU A 358 -1.71 2.99 -3.61
C LEU A 358 -1.42 4.34 -4.28
N LEU A 359 -1.72 5.46 -3.62
CA LEU A 359 -1.34 6.80 -4.07
C LEU A 359 0.09 7.16 -3.65
N ILE A 360 0.37 7.09 -2.34
CA ILE A 360 1.62 7.59 -1.75
C ILE A 360 2.75 6.57 -1.89
N GLY A 361 2.44 5.28 -1.82
CA GLY A 361 3.40 4.18 -1.96
C GLY A 361 4.27 4.30 -3.21
N PRO A 362 3.67 4.37 -4.42
CA PRO A 362 4.43 4.52 -5.66
C PRO A 362 5.25 5.82 -5.72
N LEU A 363 4.72 6.94 -5.22
CA LEU A 363 5.43 8.23 -5.22
C LEU A 363 6.72 8.16 -4.41
N VAL A 364 6.65 7.68 -3.17
CA VAL A 364 7.84 7.60 -2.31
C VAL A 364 8.78 6.48 -2.75
N SER A 365 8.26 5.42 -3.35
CA SER A 365 9.10 4.39 -4.00
C SER A 365 9.88 4.96 -5.16
N TRP A 366 9.26 5.81 -5.98
CA TRP A 366 9.96 6.51 -7.04
C TRP A 366 11.07 7.40 -6.48
N VAL A 367 10.82 8.11 -5.37
CA VAL A 367 11.84 8.91 -4.70
C VAL A 367 13.06 8.07 -4.30
N ALA A 368 12.85 6.91 -3.67
CA ALA A 368 13.93 6.01 -3.28
C ALA A 368 14.68 5.43 -4.49
N ILE A 369 13.96 5.01 -5.54
CA ILE A 369 14.55 4.49 -6.78
C ILE A 369 15.41 5.57 -7.46
N ASN A 370 14.95 6.82 -7.49
CA ASN A 370 15.70 7.95 -8.04
C ASN A 370 17.04 8.13 -7.32
N PHE A 371 17.07 8.10 -5.98
CA PHE A 371 18.34 8.18 -5.22
C PHE A 371 19.27 6.99 -5.47
N ALA A 372 18.71 5.79 -5.68
CA ALA A 372 19.50 4.59 -5.94
C ALA A 372 20.12 4.57 -7.34
N THR A 373 19.50 5.22 -8.32
CA THR A 373 19.84 5.10 -9.74
C THR A 373 20.55 6.32 -10.32
N ARG A 374 20.39 7.51 -9.73
CA ARG A 374 20.92 8.75 -10.30
C ARG A 374 22.02 9.35 -9.43
N ALA A 375 23.24 9.38 -9.97
CA ALA A 375 24.42 9.96 -9.29
C ALA A 375 24.31 11.48 -9.05
N VAL A 376 23.41 12.17 -9.74
CA VAL A 376 23.23 13.63 -9.63
C VAL A 376 22.90 14.08 -8.21
N PHE A 377 22.15 13.27 -7.46
CA PHE A 377 21.71 13.62 -6.13
C PHE A 377 22.84 13.64 -5.10
N ALA A 378 23.91 12.86 -5.32
CA ALA A 378 25.10 12.86 -4.47
C ALA A 378 25.78 14.23 -4.40
N LYS A 379 25.64 15.06 -5.44
CA LYS A 379 26.18 16.44 -5.47
C LYS A 379 25.52 17.36 -4.45
N HIS A 380 24.26 17.11 -4.12
CA HIS A 380 23.48 17.90 -3.16
C HIS A 380 23.14 17.09 -1.90
N PHE A 381 23.99 16.11 -1.57
CA PHE A 381 23.77 15.14 -0.52
C PHE A 381 23.36 15.73 0.84
N VAL A 382 24.08 16.76 1.31
CA VAL A 382 23.80 17.38 2.61
C VAL A 382 22.41 18.01 2.64
N LEU A 383 22.00 18.70 1.56
CA LEU A 383 20.69 19.32 1.45
C LEU A 383 19.57 18.27 1.50
N TRP A 384 19.73 17.18 0.76
CA TRP A 384 18.76 16.08 0.76
C TRP A 384 18.66 15.39 2.13
N LEU A 385 19.79 15.20 2.82
CA LEU A 385 19.76 14.66 4.18
C LEU A 385 19.07 15.59 5.17
N LEU A 386 19.34 16.89 5.12
CA LEU A 386 18.67 17.86 5.98
C LEU A 386 17.16 17.90 5.70
N LEU A 387 16.77 17.84 4.43
CA LEU A 387 15.36 17.72 4.05
C LEU A 387 14.74 16.46 4.63
N PHE A 388 15.39 15.30 4.49
CA PHE A 388 14.86 14.05 5.03
C PHE A 388 14.83 14.04 6.55
N ALA A 389 15.86 14.54 7.23
CA ALA A 389 15.86 14.67 8.69
C ALA A 389 14.68 15.51 9.18
N PHE A 390 14.42 16.65 8.52
CA PHE A 390 13.26 17.48 8.80
C PHE A 390 11.94 16.73 8.56
N LEU A 391 11.80 16.06 7.41
CA LEU A 391 10.58 15.33 7.06
C LEU A 391 10.32 14.13 7.98
N ILE A 392 11.36 13.38 8.34
CA ILE A 392 11.29 12.26 9.30
C ILE A 392 10.90 12.78 10.68
N GLN A 393 11.52 13.86 11.15
CA GLN A 393 11.16 14.47 12.43
C GLN A 393 9.71 14.95 12.42
N PHE A 394 9.29 15.67 11.36
CA PHE A 394 7.92 16.12 11.18
C PHE A 394 6.94 14.95 11.24
N ASN A 395 7.22 13.89 10.47
CA ASN A 395 6.42 12.67 10.43
C ASN A 395 6.28 12.00 11.81
N LEU A 396 7.39 11.82 12.52
CA LEU A 396 7.40 11.23 13.86
C LEU A 396 6.62 12.10 14.86
N THR A 397 6.72 13.43 14.77
CA THR A 397 5.90 14.34 15.58
C THR A 397 4.41 14.16 15.28
N LYS A 398 4.01 13.98 14.01
CA LYS A 398 2.60 13.74 13.65
C LYS A 398 2.08 12.42 14.20
N ILE A 399 2.88 11.36 14.13
CA ILE A 399 2.54 10.06 14.71
C ILE A 399 2.38 10.19 16.23
N ALA A 400 3.30 10.87 16.91
CA ALA A 400 3.22 11.09 18.35
C ALA A 400 1.97 11.88 18.76
N GLN A 401 1.67 12.96 18.04
CA GLN A 401 0.46 13.75 18.25
C GLN A 401 -0.82 12.92 18.08
N ALA A 402 -0.88 12.06 17.06
CA ALA A 402 -2.04 11.17 16.85
C ALA A 402 -2.20 10.13 17.97
N GLY A 403 -1.10 9.66 18.56
CA GLY A 403 -1.12 8.81 19.75
C GLY A 403 -1.81 9.47 20.95
N HIS A 404 -1.66 10.79 21.11
CA HIS A 404 -2.22 11.54 22.25
C HIS A 404 -3.52 12.31 21.95
N CYS A 405 -4.04 12.24 20.73
CA CYS A 405 -5.22 13.00 20.32
C CYS A 405 -6.14 12.19 19.40
N THR A 406 -7.35 11.89 19.88
CA THR A 406 -8.37 11.10 19.17
C THR A 406 -8.84 11.75 17.88
N ASP A 407 -9.08 13.06 17.93
CA ASP A 407 -9.66 13.82 16.82
C ASP A 407 -8.60 14.45 15.90
N CYS A 408 -7.31 14.32 16.23
CA CYS A 408 -6.23 14.87 15.43
C CYS A 408 -5.96 13.97 14.22
N TYR A 409 -6.08 14.54 13.02
CA TYR A 409 -5.81 13.88 11.75
C TYR A 409 -6.81 12.74 11.47
N TYR A 410 -7.64 12.96 10.44
CA TYR A 410 -8.87 12.22 10.13
C TYR A 410 -9.96 12.36 11.21
N PRO A 411 -11.22 12.67 10.83
CA PRO A 411 -12.31 12.81 11.80
C PRO A 411 -12.61 11.47 12.49
N ALA A 412 -13.03 11.53 13.76
CA ALA A 412 -13.57 10.36 14.46
C ALA A 412 -14.78 9.81 13.69
N TRP A 413 -14.88 8.48 13.64
CA TRP A 413 -15.86 7.75 12.85
C TRP A 413 -17.29 8.27 13.07
N GLY A 414 -17.91 8.75 11.98
CA GLY A 414 -19.30 9.19 11.99
C GLY A 414 -19.75 9.51 10.57
N MET A 415 -20.23 8.50 9.83
CA MET A 415 -20.87 8.71 8.51
C MET A 415 -22.15 9.58 8.59
N LEU A 416 -22.60 9.91 9.81
CA LEU A 416 -23.73 10.79 10.13
C LEU A 416 -23.36 11.91 11.10
N GLY A 417 -22.07 12.16 11.35
CA GLY A 417 -21.66 13.27 12.19
C GLY A 417 -22.10 14.59 11.57
N SER A 418 -22.65 15.50 12.38
CA SER A 418 -23.18 16.82 11.98
C SER A 418 -22.18 17.78 11.32
N ARG A 419 -20.98 17.28 10.99
CA ARG A 419 -19.92 17.95 10.23
C ARG A 419 -19.74 17.39 8.81
N ALA A 420 -20.61 16.48 8.37
CA ALA A 420 -20.77 16.12 6.97
C ALA A 420 -21.68 17.14 6.28
N GLY A 421 -21.13 18.33 6.02
CA GLY A 421 -21.79 19.46 5.37
C GLY A 421 -20.77 20.46 4.91
#